data_AF-A0A5B8XQW9-F1
#
_entry.id   AF-A0A5B8XQW9-F1
#
_cell.length_a   1.000
_cell.length_b   1.000
_cell.length_c   1.000
_cell.angle_alpha   90.00
_cell.angle_beta   90.00
_cell.angle_gamma   90.00
#
_symmetry.space_group_name_H-M   'P 1'
#
loop_
_entity.id
_entity.type
_entity.pdbx_description
1 polymer ?
#
loop_
_entity_poly.entity_id
_entity_poly.type
_entity_poly.pdbx_seq_one_letter_code
_entity_poly.pdbx_strand_id
1 'polypeptide(L)'
;MKKLLQTFVLILMASALSACGMGEVELMMGDETESNLPKYDENGQVIDPKTNEPLPPAFEISRENTQLLPFHVRIAKLERVVGLSQEDPAFEDLNRNRYALGDHNYGQGIGADLSWSAAKMSTWVQSLKAVCNSAAMRDRYPSLPEHLNEFVTAAYGREANEQDLAIVEDALAEEAVPAEQRYETTCLAVLSSMEFVGR
;
A
#
# COMPACT_ATOMS: atom_id res chain seq x y z
N MET A 1 -0.88 -21.12 16.08
CA MET A 1 -0.68 -20.54 14.72
C MET A 1 -1.98 -20.25 13.97
N LYS A 2 -2.99 -21.13 13.91
CA LYS A 2 -4.26 -20.83 13.18
C LYS A 2 -5.07 -19.63 13.72
N LYS A 3 -5.03 -19.35 15.03
CA LYS A 3 -5.75 -18.19 15.61
C LYS A 3 -5.15 -16.84 15.22
N LEU A 4 -3.82 -16.71 15.17
CA LEU A 4 -3.12 -15.48 14.78
C LEU A 4 -3.44 -15.06 13.34
N LEU A 5 -3.53 -16.02 12.41
CA LEU A 5 -3.85 -15.72 11.02
C LEU A 5 -5.30 -15.23 10.82
N GLN A 6 -6.21 -15.62 11.71
CA GLN A 6 -7.63 -15.28 11.61
C GLN A 6 -7.93 -13.90 12.21
N THR A 7 -7.19 -13.47 13.23
CA THR A 7 -7.29 -12.12 13.80
C THR A 7 -6.74 -11.05 12.83
N PHE A 8 -5.60 -11.34 12.18
CA PHE A 8 -4.95 -10.40 11.24
C PHE A 8 -5.83 -10.03 10.02
N VAL A 9 -6.65 -10.96 9.53
CA VAL A 9 -7.54 -10.72 8.37
C VAL A 9 -8.75 -9.85 8.74
N LEU A 10 -9.22 -9.88 9.98
CA LEU A 10 -10.38 -9.10 10.43
C LEU A 10 -10.06 -7.61 10.62
N ILE A 11 -8.81 -7.27 10.93
CA ILE A 11 -8.42 -5.90 11.30
C ILE A 11 -8.01 -5.07 10.08
N LEU A 12 -7.41 -5.69 9.06
CA LEU A 12 -7.19 -5.07 7.75
C LEU A 12 -8.50 -4.56 7.09
N MET A 13 -9.66 -5.12 7.46
CA MET A 13 -10.97 -4.62 6.98
C MET A 13 -11.54 -3.47 7.83
N ALA A 14 -11.12 -3.30 9.09
CA ALA A 14 -11.69 -2.30 9.99
C ALA A 14 -11.08 -0.90 9.81
N SER A 15 -9.80 -0.80 9.44
CA SER A 15 -9.10 0.49 9.31
C SER A 15 -9.50 1.31 8.07
N ALA A 16 -10.32 0.76 7.18
CA ALA A 16 -10.80 1.47 5.97
C ALA A 16 -11.96 2.46 6.24
N LEU A 17 -12.54 2.48 7.44
CA LEU A 17 -13.79 3.22 7.73
C LEU A 17 -13.62 4.48 8.61
N SER A 18 -12.41 4.79 9.10
CA SER A 18 -12.20 5.81 10.13
C SER A 18 -11.45 7.07 9.66
N ALA A 19 -11.70 7.54 8.43
CA ALA A 19 -11.05 8.71 7.85
C ALA A 19 -12.06 9.78 7.38
N CYS A 20 -12.93 10.23 8.28
CA CYS A 20 -13.71 11.48 8.15
C CYS A 20 -13.67 12.24 9.49
N GLY A 21 -12.48 12.64 9.92
CA GLY A 21 -12.27 13.52 11.08
C GLY A 21 -12.07 14.96 10.60
N MET A 22 -13.00 15.85 10.92
CA MET A 22 -13.01 17.26 10.53
C MET A 22 -11.93 18.04 11.29
N GLY A 23 -10.95 18.59 10.55
CA GLY A 23 -10.02 19.60 11.07
C GLY A 23 -10.61 21.01 10.92
N GLU A 24 -10.61 21.76 12.02
CA GLU A 24 -11.06 23.15 12.12
C GLU A 24 -10.02 24.06 11.46
N VAL A 25 -10.40 24.71 10.35
CA VAL A 25 -9.51 25.60 9.57
C VAL A 25 -9.70 27.03 10.04
N GLU A 26 -8.67 27.60 10.66
CA GLU A 26 -8.59 29.01 11.03
C GLU A 26 -8.41 29.88 9.77
N LEU A 27 -9.45 30.65 9.43
CA LEU A 27 -9.54 31.49 8.23
C LEU A 27 -8.80 32.82 8.42
N MET A 28 -7.64 32.95 7.78
CA MET A 28 -7.01 34.24 7.53
C MET A 28 -7.65 34.90 6.30
N MET A 29 -8.32 36.04 6.52
CA MET A 29 -8.95 36.84 5.45
C MET A 29 -7.89 37.68 4.74
N GLY A 30 -7.37 37.17 3.63
CA GLY A 30 -6.70 37.96 2.59
C GLY A 30 -7.72 38.38 1.53
N ASP A 31 -7.93 39.69 1.43
CA ASP A 31 -8.64 40.34 0.32
C ASP A 31 -7.78 40.23 -0.96
N GLU A 32 -8.42 40.25 -2.13
CA GLU A 32 -7.85 40.13 -3.49
C GLU A 32 -7.64 38.71 -4.04
N THR A 33 -8.72 38.11 -4.56
CA THR A 33 -8.77 37.53 -5.93
C THR A 33 -10.21 37.13 -6.26
N GLU A 34 -10.88 37.93 -7.10
CA GLU A 34 -12.14 37.54 -7.71
C GLU A 34 -11.96 36.21 -8.47
N SER A 35 -12.63 35.17 -7.97
CA SER A 35 -13.24 34.09 -8.75
C SER A 35 -12.30 33.19 -9.57
N ASN A 36 -11.41 32.45 -8.90
CA ASN A 36 -10.92 31.16 -9.41
C ASN A 36 -11.90 29.99 -9.14
N LEU A 37 -13.18 30.29 -8.92
CA LEU A 37 -14.18 29.25 -8.79
C LEU A 37 -14.44 28.61 -10.17
N PRO A 38 -14.46 27.27 -10.27
CA PRO A 38 -14.83 26.59 -11.50
C PRO A 38 -16.23 27.05 -11.93
N LYS A 39 -16.36 27.47 -13.18
CA LYS A 39 -17.66 27.75 -13.79
C LYS A 39 -18.28 26.43 -14.24
N TYR A 40 -19.61 26.34 -14.15
CA TYR A 40 -20.37 25.18 -14.56
C TYR A 40 -21.36 25.58 -15.67
N ASP A 41 -21.59 24.70 -16.64
CA ASP A 41 -22.67 24.85 -17.61
C ASP A 41 -24.04 24.47 -17.02
N GLU A 42 -25.09 24.55 -17.83
CA GLU A 42 -26.46 24.15 -17.44
C GLU A 42 -26.60 22.66 -17.07
N ASN A 43 -25.62 21.82 -17.46
CA ASN A 43 -25.56 20.40 -17.17
C ASN A 43 -24.66 20.07 -15.97
N GLY A 44 -24.06 21.08 -15.33
CA GLY A 44 -23.13 20.89 -14.21
C GLY A 44 -21.73 20.43 -14.60
N GLN A 45 -21.32 20.55 -15.87
CA GLN A 45 -19.94 20.30 -16.31
C GLN A 45 -19.05 21.50 -16.09
N VAL A 46 -17.80 21.28 -15.66
CA VAL A 46 -16.82 22.35 -15.49
C VAL A 46 -16.43 22.88 -16.88
N ILE A 47 -16.58 24.19 -17.09
CA ILE A 47 -16.21 24.85 -18.35
C ILE A 47 -14.87 25.58 -18.22
N ASP A 48 -14.05 25.52 -19.27
CA ASP A 48 -12.83 26.30 -19.36
C ASP A 48 -13.21 27.80 -19.42
N PRO A 49 -12.74 28.64 -18.48
CA PRO A 49 -13.12 30.05 -18.43
C PRO A 49 -12.63 30.87 -19.64
N LYS A 50 -11.67 30.37 -20.43
CA LYS A 50 -11.13 31.04 -21.62
C LYS A 50 -11.87 30.66 -22.90
N THR A 51 -12.27 29.40 -23.05
CA THR A 51 -12.89 28.91 -24.29
C THR A 51 -14.40 28.72 -24.16
N ASN A 52 -14.93 28.68 -22.93
CA ASN A 52 -16.32 28.37 -22.63
C ASN A 52 -16.75 26.98 -23.17
N GLU A 53 -15.79 26.08 -23.37
CA GLU A 53 -16.01 24.69 -23.74
C GLU A 53 -15.97 23.79 -22.49
N PRO A 54 -16.74 22.68 -22.46
CA PRO A 54 -16.62 21.70 -21.39
C PRO A 54 -15.20 21.15 -21.30
N LEU A 55 -14.62 21.17 -20.11
CA LEU A 55 -13.37 20.46 -19.88
C LEU A 55 -13.62 18.96 -20.06
N PRO A 56 -12.67 18.21 -20.64
CA PRO A 56 -12.75 16.76 -20.60
C PRO A 56 -12.90 16.32 -19.13
N PRO A 57 -13.68 15.26 -18.85
CA PRO A 57 -13.86 14.79 -17.49
C PRO A 57 -12.49 14.60 -16.83
N ALA A 58 -12.38 15.07 -15.59
CA ALA A 58 -11.17 14.84 -14.79
C ALA A 58 -10.87 13.34 -14.80
N PHE A 59 -9.59 12.98 -14.82
CA PHE A 59 -9.19 11.57 -14.78
C PHE A 59 -9.80 10.89 -13.55
N GLU A 60 -10.88 10.14 -13.74
CA GLU A 60 -11.56 9.41 -12.67
C GLU A 60 -10.75 8.16 -12.34
N ILE A 61 -9.99 8.22 -11.24
CA ILE A 61 -9.43 7.03 -10.63
C ILE A 61 -10.59 6.28 -10.00
N SER A 62 -10.99 5.16 -10.59
CA SER A 62 -12.01 4.26 -10.03
C SER A 62 -11.54 3.76 -8.67
N ARG A 63 -11.96 4.44 -7.59
CA ARG A 63 -11.69 4.03 -6.21
C ARG A 63 -12.38 2.71 -5.85
N GLU A 64 -13.35 2.29 -6.66
CA GLU A 64 -14.11 1.06 -6.49
C GLU A 64 -13.27 -0.20 -6.79
N ASN A 65 -12.16 -0.05 -7.52
CA ASN A 65 -11.35 -1.18 -7.95
C ASN A 65 -9.89 -0.99 -7.57
N THR A 66 -9.58 -1.14 -6.29
CA THR A 66 -8.19 -1.32 -5.84
C THR A 66 -7.55 -2.46 -6.63
N GLN A 67 -6.56 -2.13 -7.47
CA GLN A 67 -5.88 -3.10 -8.32
C GLN A 67 -4.48 -3.36 -7.83
N LEU A 68 -4.10 -4.64 -7.82
CA LEU A 68 -2.72 -5.02 -7.64
C LEU A 68 -1.86 -4.51 -8.79
N LEU A 69 -0.64 -4.11 -8.46
CA LEU A 69 0.43 -3.99 -9.42
C LEU A 69 0.73 -5.39 -10.02
N PRO A 70 1.14 -5.47 -11.30
CA PRO A 70 1.60 -6.72 -11.88
C PRO A 70 2.65 -7.39 -11.00
N PHE A 71 2.62 -8.72 -10.91
CA PHE A 71 3.48 -9.47 -9.98
C PHE A 71 4.96 -9.11 -10.13
N HIS A 72 5.49 -9.07 -11.35
CA HIS A 72 6.88 -8.71 -11.63
C HIS A 72 7.25 -7.28 -11.15
N VAL A 73 6.30 -6.33 -11.17
CA VAL A 73 6.52 -4.97 -10.65
C VAL A 73 6.65 -5.00 -9.13
N ARG A 74 5.82 -5.78 -8.44
CA ARG A 74 5.92 -5.94 -6.98
C ARG A 74 7.24 -6.61 -6.57
N ILE A 75 7.69 -7.62 -7.29
CA ILE A 75 8.99 -8.26 -7.04
C ILE A 75 10.15 -7.28 -7.30
N ALA A 76 10.11 -6.51 -8.39
CA ALA A 76 11.11 -5.47 -8.65
C ALA A 76 11.11 -4.34 -7.60
N LYS A 77 9.95 -4.02 -6.99
CA LYS A 77 9.90 -3.15 -5.81
C LYS A 77 10.61 -3.79 -4.61
N LEU A 78 10.32 -5.06 -4.31
CA LEU A 78 10.96 -5.78 -3.21
C LEU A 78 12.48 -5.88 -3.38
N GLU A 79 12.97 -6.20 -4.58
CA GLU A 79 14.40 -6.21 -4.90
C GLU A 79 15.07 -4.87 -4.56
N ARG A 80 14.47 -3.75 -4.95
CA ARG A 80 15.00 -2.41 -4.64
C ARG A 80 14.99 -2.08 -3.15
N VAL A 81 13.93 -2.50 -2.45
CA VAL A 81 13.79 -2.27 -1.00
C VAL A 81 14.82 -3.09 -0.23
N VAL A 82 14.94 -4.38 -0.52
CA VAL A 82 15.76 -5.31 0.28
C VAL A 82 17.21 -5.38 -0.21
N GLY A 83 17.46 -5.09 -1.49
CA GLY A 83 18.79 -5.20 -2.11
C GLY A 83 19.18 -6.62 -2.49
N LEU A 84 18.21 -7.51 -2.69
CA LEU A 84 18.41 -8.90 -3.12
C LEU A 84 17.99 -9.09 -4.58
N SER A 85 18.70 -9.96 -5.31
CA SER A 85 18.28 -10.40 -6.65
C SER A 85 16.96 -11.19 -6.58
N GLN A 86 16.12 -11.11 -7.62
CA GLN A 86 14.85 -11.85 -7.69
C GLN A 86 14.99 -13.38 -7.67
N GLU A 87 16.20 -13.88 -7.94
CA GLU A 87 16.56 -15.30 -7.88
C GLU A 87 17.00 -15.75 -6.47
N ASP A 88 17.11 -14.81 -5.52
CA ASP A 88 17.50 -15.12 -4.15
C ASP A 88 16.47 -16.07 -3.47
N PRO A 89 16.92 -17.05 -2.67
CA PRO A 89 16.02 -17.97 -1.96
C PRO A 89 14.97 -17.28 -1.08
N ALA A 90 15.22 -16.05 -0.62
CA ALA A 90 14.23 -15.27 0.14
C ALA A 90 12.94 -15.01 -0.66
N PHE A 91 12.99 -15.05 -2.00
CA PHE A 91 11.84 -14.85 -2.88
C PHE A 91 11.20 -16.16 -3.38
N GLU A 92 11.69 -17.34 -2.97
CA GLU A 92 11.22 -18.63 -3.50
C GLU A 92 9.70 -18.82 -3.34
N ASP A 93 9.18 -18.53 -2.14
CA ASP A 93 7.75 -18.67 -1.84
C ASP A 93 6.88 -17.72 -2.67
N LEU A 94 7.35 -16.49 -2.87
CA LEU A 94 6.69 -15.50 -3.73
C LEU A 94 6.63 -15.99 -5.18
N ASN A 95 7.77 -16.47 -5.71
CA ASN A 95 7.87 -16.97 -7.07
C ASN A 95 7.02 -18.24 -7.28
N ARG A 96 7.01 -19.15 -6.30
CA ARG A 96 6.17 -20.35 -6.31
C ARG A 96 4.68 -20.00 -6.33
N ASN A 97 4.28 -18.95 -5.62
CA ASN A 97 2.89 -18.52 -5.50
C ASN A 97 2.48 -17.47 -6.55
N ARG A 98 3.32 -17.15 -7.55
CA ARG A 98 3.12 -16.01 -8.45
C ARG A 98 1.76 -15.95 -9.13
N TYR A 99 1.24 -17.08 -9.61
CA TYR A 99 -0.08 -17.13 -10.27
C TYR A 99 -1.23 -16.93 -9.29
N ALA A 100 -1.16 -17.51 -8.09
CA ALA A 100 -2.12 -17.24 -7.02
C ALA A 100 -2.09 -15.77 -6.59
N LEU A 101 -0.94 -15.12 -6.75
CA LEU A 101 -0.72 -13.70 -6.49
C LEU A 101 -1.06 -12.78 -7.67
N GLY A 102 -1.64 -13.30 -8.76
CA GLY A 102 -2.14 -12.49 -9.88
C GLY A 102 -1.17 -12.31 -11.05
N ASP A 103 -0.06 -13.07 -11.08
CA ASP A 103 0.76 -13.18 -12.29
C ASP A 103 0.04 -13.97 -13.40
N HIS A 104 0.57 -13.94 -14.61
CA HIS A 104 -0.04 -14.52 -15.80
C HIS A 104 0.88 -15.52 -16.51
N ASN A 105 0.28 -16.43 -17.27
CA ASN A 105 0.97 -17.34 -18.18
C ASN A 105 0.10 -17.62 -19.41
N TYR A 106 0.31 -16.83 -20.47
CA TYR A 106 -0.46 -16.96 -21.71
C TYR A 106 -0.26 -18.34 -22.38
N GLY A 107 0.91 -18.95 -22.25
CA GLY A 107 1.17 -20.29 -22.79
C GLY A 107 0.35 -21.40 -22.13
N GLN A 108 -0.18 -21.14 -20.93
CA GLN A 108 -1.06 -22.04 -20.19
C GLN A 108 -2.50 -21.53 -20.07
N GLY A 109 -2.85 -20.43 -20.76
CA GLY A 109 -4.17 -19.81 -20.68
C GLY A 109 -4.50 -19.11 -19.36
N ILE A 110 -3.49 -18.82 -18.52
CA ILE A 110 -3.67 -18.13 -17.25
C ILE A 110 -3.59 -16.62 -17.48
N GLY A 111 -4.73 -15.93 -17.40
CA GLY A 111 -4.80 -14.47 -17.45
C GLY A 111 -4.30 -13.82 -16.16
N ALA A 112 -3.94 -12.53 -16.23
CA ALA A 112 -3.61 -11.76 -15.04
C ALA A 112 -4.86 -11.53 -14.18
N ASP A 113 -4.74 -11.73 -12.87
CA ASP A 113 -5.80 -11.45 -11.91
C ASP A 113 -5.31 -10.41 -10.89
N LEU A 114 -5.60 -9.15 -11.20
CA LEU A 114 -5.16 -8.00 -10.40
C LEU A 114 -6.10 -7.66 -9.24
N SER A 115 -7.10 -8.49 -8.94
CA SER A 115 -7.96 -8.27 -7.77
C SER A 115 -7.19 -8.42 -6.46
N TRP A 116 -7.47 -7.59 -5.44
CA TRP A 116 -6.89 -7.72 -4.11
C TRP A 116 -7.86 -8.35 -3.10
N SER A 117 -7.88 -9.69 -3.08
CA SER A 117 -8.76 -10.47 -2.20
C SER A 117 -8.06 -10.90 -0.90
N ALA A 118 -8.85 -11.26 0.13
CA ALA A 118 -8.33 -11.75 1.40
C ALA A 118 -7.41 -12.98 1.25
N ALA A 119 -7.72 -13.88 0.29
CA ALA A 119 -6.88 -15.04 -0.01
C ALA A 119 -5.49 -14.62 -0.53
N LYS A 120 -5.43 -13.59 -1.39
CA LYS A 120 -4.17 -13.05 -1.89
C LYS A 120 -3.40 -12.27 -0.85
N MET A 121 -4.07 -11.47 -0.02
CA MET A 121 -3.46 -10.81 1.13
C MET A 121 -2.76 -11.83 2.03
N SER A 122 -3.47 -12.91 2.40
CA SER A 122 -2.91 -13.97 3.23
C SER A 122 -1.73 -14.67 2.56
N THR A 123 -1.84 -15.00 1.27
CA THR A 123 -0.77 -15.63 0.50
C THR A 123 0.46 -14.73 0.40
N TRP A 124 0.25 -13.42 0.16
CA TRP A 124 1.30 -12.43 0.06
C TRP A 124 2.06 -12.27 1.37
N VAL A 125 1.34 -12.06 2.48
CA VAL A 125 1.94 -11.94 3.83
C VAL A 125 2.72 -13.20 4.20
N GLN A 126 2.18 -14.39 3.95
CA GLN A 126 2.88 -15.65 4.22
C GLN A 126 4.16 -15.79 3.39
N SER A 127 4.11 -15.40 2.11
CA SER A 127 5.26 -15.49 1.20
C SER A 127 6.34 -14.45 1.52
N LEU A 128 5.97 -13.32 2.14
CA LEU A 128 6.92 -12.28 2.57
C LEU A 128 7.74 -12.65 3.80
N LYS A 129 7.36 -13.69 4.57
CA LYS A 129 8.05 -14.03 5.83
C LYS A 129 9.54 -14.34 5.64
N ALA A 130 9.89 -15.01 4.53
CA ALA A 130 11.29 -15.31 4.19
C ALA A 130 12.08 -14.03 3.86
N VAL A 131 11.46 -13.10 3.14
CA VAL A 131 12.03 -11.78 2.83
C VAL A 131 12.28 -10.98 4.11
N CYS A 132 11.26 -10.85 4.97
CA CYS A 132 11.34 -10.10 6.22
C CYS A 132 12.32 -10.70 7.25
N ASN A 133 12.61 -11.99 7.16
CA ASN A 133 13.60 -12.66 8.01
C ASN A 133 14.98 -12.82 7.37
N SER A 134 15.17 -12.37 6.12
CA SER A 134 16.45 -12.47 5.45
C SER A 134 17.51 -11.62 6.15
N ALA A 135 18.77 -12.07 6.08
CA ALA A 135 19.90 -11.31 6.64
C ALA A 135 20.02 -9.94 5.96
N ALA A 136 19.87 -9.88 4.63
CA ALA A 136 19.93 -8.63 3.87
C ALA A 136 18.88 -7.60 4.34
N MET A 137 17.65 -8.04 4.64
CA MET A 137 16.62 -7.15 5.19
C MET A 137 17.03 -6.58 6.55
N ARG A 138 17.52 -7.43 7.46
CA ARG A 138 17.98 -7.04 8.81
C ARG A 138 19.24 -6.17 8.78
N ASP A 139 20.16 -6.43 7.86
CA ASP A 139 21.38 -5.64 7.70
C ASP A 139 21.07 -4.25 7.15
N ARG A 140 20.10 -4.16 6.23
CA ARG A 140 19.70 -2.90 5.60
C ARG A 140 18.84 -2.02 6.50
N TYR A 141 17.96 -2.62 7.29
CA TYR A 141 17.06 -1.93 8.21
C TYR A 141 17.18 -2.52 9.62
N PRO A 142 18.32 -2.35 10.33
CA PRO A 142 18.58 -3.04 11.60
C PRO A 142 17.73 -2.53 12.77
N SER A 143 17.16 -1.34 12.65
CA SER A 143 16.50 -0.61 13.72
C SER A 143 15.00 -0.47 13.49
N LEU A 144 14.34 -1.50 12.93
CA LEU A 144 12.87 -1.54 12.91
C LEU A 144 12.35 -2.04 14.26
N PRO A 145 11.30 -1.40 14.82
CA PRO A 145 10.46 -0.34 14.23
C PRO A 145 10.95 1.11 14.38
N GLU A 146 12.00 1.38 15.15
CA GLU A 146 12.40 2.74 15.57
C GLU A 146 12.72 3.69 14.40
N HIS A 147 13.27 3.16 13.29
CA HIS A 147 13.62 3.92 12.08
C HIS A 147 12.64 3.66 10.91
N LEU A 148 11.33 3.64 11.21
CA LEU A 148 10.29 3.34 10.22
C LEU A 148 10.36 4.24 8.97
N ASN A 149 10.70 5.53 9.12
CA ASN A 149 10.72 6.49 8.02
C ASN A 149 11.66 6.08 6.87
N GLU A 150 12.85 5.57 7.18
CA GLU A 150 13.82 5.13 6.17
C GLU A 150 13.27 3.95 5.36
N PHE A 151 12.60 3.02 6.04
CA PHE A 151 12.00 1.85 5.42
C PHE A 151 10.77 2.20 4.57
N VAL A 152 9.87 3.05 5.09
CA VAL A 152 8.70 3.55 4.36
C VAL A 152 9.12 4.37 3.13
N THR A 153 10.16 5.20 3.25
CA THR A 153 10.70 5.96 2.11
C THR A 153 11.21 5.04 1.02
N ALA A 154 11.92 3.98 1.38
CA ALA A 154 12.37 2.98 0.41
C ALA A 154 11.19 2.20 -0.22
N ALA A 155 10.17 1.84 0.57
CA ALA A 155 9.04 1.03 0.13
C ALA A 155 8.04 1.80 -0.74
N TYR A 156 7.71 3.03 -0.36
CA TYR A 156 6.62 3.83 -0.95
C TYR A 156 7.13 5.02 -1.77
N GLY A 157 8.40 5.42 -1.61
CA GLY A 157 8.96 6.60 -2.28
C GLY A 157 8.51 7.93 -1.67
N ARG A 158 7.99 7.92 -0.43
CA ARG A 158 7.60 9.10 0.35
C ARG A 158 7.95 8.90 1.82
N GLU A 159 8.10 9.99 2.55
CA GLU A 159 8.29 9.94 4.01
C GLU A 159 7.09 9.29 4.71
N ALA A 160 7.35 8.68 5.86
CA ALA A 160 6.32 8.14 6.73
C ALA A 160 5.47 9.28 7.31
N ASN A 161 4.15 9.13 7.23
CA ASN A 161 3.20 10.04 7.84
C ASN A 161 2.61 9.43 9.12
N GLU A 162 1.74 10.18 9.79
CA GLU A 162 1.07 9.75 11.03
C GLU A 162 0.26 8.46 10.84
N GLN A 163 -0.33 8.26 9.65
CA GLN A 163 -1.11 7.06 9.36
C GLN A 163 -0.22 5.81 9.25
N ASP A 164 0.96 5.92 8.63
CA ASP A 164 1.90 4.80 8.56
C ASP A 164 2.38 4.38 9.96
N LEU A 165 2.66 5.38 10.82
CA LEU A 165 3.05 5.14 12.21
C LEU A 165 1.93 4.46 12.99
N ALA A 166 0.69 4.97 12.89
CA ALA A 166 -0.47 4.39 13.56
C ALA A 166 -0.73 2.93 13.13
N ILE A 167 -0.61 2.61 11.84
CA ILE A 167 -0.77 1.23 11.35
C ILE A 167 0.26 0.28 11.98
N VAL A 168 1.52 0.72 12.09
CA VAL A 168 2.58 -0.09 12.70
C VAL A 168 2.38 -0.20 14.21
N GLU A 169 2.01 0.89 14.89
CA GLU A 169 1.71 0.88 16.32
C GLU A 169 0.55 -0.06 16.64
N ASP A 170 -0.55 0.02 15.88
CA ASP A 170 -1.71 -0.86 16.03
C ASP A 170 -1.32 -2.33 15.83
N ALA A 171 -0.53 -2.63 14.79
CA ALA A 171 -0.04 -3.98 14.51
C ALA A 171 0.87 -4.52 15.63
N LEU A 172 1.56 -3.65 16.37
CA LEU A 172 2.40 -4.02 17.51
C LEU A 172 1.64 -4.05 18.84
N ALA A 173 0.49 -3.38 18.93
CA ALA A 173 -0.34 -3.27 20.14
C ALA A 173 -1.19 -4.52 20.40
N GLU A 174 -1.52 -5.31 19.36
CA GLU A 174 -2.27 -6.56 19.50
C GLU A 174 -1.57 -7.58 20.41
N GLU A 175 -2.21 -7.95 21.53
CA GLU A 175 -1.82 -9.01 22.48
C GLU A 175 -0.30 -9.14 22.71
N ALA A 176 0.39 -8.00 22.84
CA ALA A 176 1.82 -7.87 23.07
C ALA A 176 2.68 -8.77 22.18
N VAL A 177 2.78 -8.42 20.88
CA VAL A 177 3.78 -8.99 19.96
C VAL A 177 5.14 -9.05 20.67
N PRO A 178 5.73 -10.26 20.84
CA PRO A 178 7.00 -10.44 21.50
C PRO A 178 8.09 -9.59 20.86
N ALA A 179 9.04 -9.08 21.66
CA ALA A 179 10.07 -8.15 21.18
C ALA A 179 10.84 -8.70 19.97
N GLU A 180 11.10 -10.01 19.93
CA GLU A 180 11.78 -10.70 18.84
C GLU A 180 10.97 -10.78 17.54
N GLN A 181 9.64 -10.62 17.61
CA GLN A 181 8.73 -10.65 16.45
C GLN A 181 8.37 -9.25 15.93
N ARG A 182 8.61 -8.19 16.72
CA ARG A 182 8.25 -6.82 16.34
C ARG A 182 8.86 -6.42 14.99
N TYR A 183 10.12 -6.80 14.76
CA TYR A 183 10.80 -6.60 13.49
C TYR A 183 10.01 -7.18 12.30
N GLU A 184 9.67 -8.47 12.39
CA GLU A 184 8.94 -9.17 11.33
C GLU A 184 7.55 -8.54 11.14
N THR A 185 6.84 -8.25 12.23
CA THR A 185 5.52 -7.63 12.20
C THR A 185 5.56 -6.26 11.50
N THR A 186 6.52 -5.39 11.84
CA THR A 186 6.68 -4.09 11.18
C THR A 186 7.02 -4.24 9.69
N CYS A 187 7.94 -5.16 9.35
CA CYS A 187 8.26 -5.46 7.95
C CYS A 187 7.03 -5.90 7.16
N LEU A 188 6.25 -6.84 7.71
CA LEU A 188 5.04 -7.35 7.08
C LEU A 188 3.95 -6.27 6.97
N ALA A 189 3.75 -5.45 8.00
CA ALA A 189 2.75 -4.38 7.98
C ALA A 189 2.99 -3.39 6.82
N VAL A 190 4.25 -2.96 6.64
CA VAL A 190 4.62 -2.05 5.54
C VAL A 190 4.53 -2.73 4.18
N LEU A 191 5.13 -3.92 4.00
CA LEU A 191 5.20 -4.56 2.67
C LEU A 191 3.91 -5.23 2.23
N SER A 192 2.91 -5.36 3.11
CA SER A 192 1.57 -5.86 2.77
C SER A 192 0.53 -4.74 2.59
N SER A 193 0.91 -3.48 2.79
CA SER A 193 0.02 -2.34 2.61
C SER A 193 -0.37 -2.14 1.14
N MET A 194 -1.49 -1.47 0.92
CA MET A 194 -1.94 -1.13 -0.43
C MET A 194 -0.98 -0.21 -1.18
N GLU A 195 -0.33 0.72 -0.46
CA GLU A 195 0.72 1.60 -1.00
C GLU A 195 1.88 0.79 -1.60
N PHE A 196 2.16 -0.39 -1.04
CA PHE A 196 3.18 -1.27 -1.59
C PHE A 196 2.68 -2.09 -2.79
N VAL A 197 1.52 -2.75 -2.64
CA VAL A 197 1.12 -3.82 -3.57
C VAL A 197 0.25 -3.35 -4.73
N GLY A 198 -0.38 -2.18 -4.65
CA GLY A 198 -1.39 -1.77 -5.61
C GLY A 198 -1.31 -0.32 -6.04
N ARG A 199 -2.37 0.11 -6.71
CA ARG A 199 -2.65 1.47 -7.19
C ARG A 199 -4.16 1.71 -7.19
#